data_AF-A0A1S4CR52-F1
#
_entry.id   AF-A0A1S4CR52-F1
#
_cell.length_a   1.000
_cell.length_b   1.000
_cell.length_c   1.000
_cell.angle_alpha   90.00
_cell.angle_beta   90.00
_cell.angle_gamma   90.00
#
_symmetry.space_group_name_H-M   'P 1'
#
loop_
_entity.id
_entity.type
_entity.pdbx_description
1 polymer ?
#
loop_
_entity_poly.entity_id
_entity_poly.type
_entity_poly.pdbx_seq_one_letter_code
_entity_poly.pdbx_strand_id
1 'polypeptide(L)'
;MPGWISEDIWTKLTEYWTSVEFKKKSELAKAARLSDKDGSLHTGGSISMGAHRRRLEKSLKRPATQDEVFEYTHMKKLKNGTKTTWIEPRADTTYENFMDLWIKAAGGVHKGRVYGLGSEFSSSRRSFGSGGSSSSRSSINQDEFELLNRRIAEIIELYAQERTVREEEAKRREEEDRRREEEMRQNDAAFARVTGDVESLKTQLNSLLASGAFSLPRSPSRSNKTKE
;
A
#
# COMPACT_ATOMS: atom_id res chain seq x y z
N MET A 1 -10.51 -12.26 33.05
CA MET A 1 -11.21 -12.42 31.76
C MET A 1 -12.64 -11.91 31.90
N PRO A 2 -13.21 -11.20 30.92
CA PRO A 2 -14.61 -10.76 30.98
C PRO A 2 -15.59 -11.94 30.92
N GLY A 3 -16.61 -11.95 31.78
CA GLY A 3 -17.55 -13.09 31.90
C GLY A 3 -18.48 -13.34 30.71
N TRP A 4 -18.43 -12.51 29.67
CA TRP A 4 -19.21 -12.65 28.44
C TRP A 4 -18.43 -13.28 27.28
N ILE A 5 -17.15 -13.60 27.47
CA ILE A 5 -16.29 -14.27 26.50
C ILE A 5 -15.86 -15.64 27.04
N SER A 6 -15.86 -16.65 26.18
CA SER A 6 -15.27 -17.97 26.47
C SER A 6 -13.75 -17.90 26.61
N GLU A 7 -13.19 -18.70 27.51
CA GLU A 7 -11.75 -18.76 27.81
C GLU A 7 -10.89 -19.08 26.59
N ASP A 8 -11.38 -19.97 25.73
CA ASP A 8 -10.69 -20.35 24.50
C ASP A 8 -10.58 -19.17 23.53
N ILE A 9 -11.62 -18.33 23.46
CA ILE A 9 -11.67 -17.16 22.59
C ILE A 9 -10.80 -16.05 23.17
N TRP A 10 -10.86 -15.84 24.49
CA TRP A 10 -10.02 -14.85 25.17
C TRP A 10 -8.53 -15.14 25.00
N THR A 11 -8.15 -16.42 25.11
CA THR A 11 -6.77 -16.86 24.95
C THR A 11 -6.26 -16.59 23.54
N LYS A 12 -7.03 -16.95 22.51
CA LYS A 12 -6.69 -16.68 21.10
C LYS A 12 -6.59 -15.19 20.79
N LEU A 13 -7.48 -14.37 21.33
CA LEU A 13 -7.43 -12.91 21.15
C LEU A 13 -6.19 -12.31 21.82
N THR A 14 -5.86 -12.78 23.02
CA THR A 14 -4.68 -12.32 23.76
C THR A 14 -3.41 -12.67 23.00
N GLU A 15 -3.30 -13.91 22.50
CA GLU A 15 -2.19 -14.37 21.66
C GLU A 15 -2.04 -13.48 20.40
N TYR A 16 -3.13 -13.25 19.68
CA TYR A 16 -3.15 -12.37 18.51
C TYR A 16 -2.72 -10.93 18.83
N TRP A 17 -3.21 -10.33 19.92
CA TRP A 17 -2.81 -8.97 20.32
C TRP A 17 -1.36 -8.89 20.79
N THR A 18 -0.79 -9.99 21.29
CA THR A 18 0.63 -10.05 21.64
C THR A 18 1.56 -10.25 20.45
N SER A 19 1.02 -10.65 19.28
CA SER A 19 1.78 -10.86 18.06
C SER A 19 2.51 -9.60 17.57
N VAL A 20 3.66 -9.81 16.93
CA VAL A 20 4.51 -8.73 16.40
C VAL A 20 3.77 -7.93 15.33
N GLU A 21 3.03 -8.61 14.45
CA GLU A 21 2.23 -7.98 13.39
C GLU A 21 1.17 -7.03 13.95
N PHE A 22 0.42 -7.47 14.97
CA PHE A 22 -0.60 -6.63 15.59
C PHE A 22 0.01 -5.44 16.32
N LYS A 23 1.10 -5.66 17.09
CA LYS A 23 1.81 -4.57 17.77
C LYS A 23 2.32 -3.52 16.80
N LYS A 24 2.93 -3.94 15.67
CA LYS A 24 3.38 -3.04 14.61
C LYS A 24 2.23 -2.23 14.04
N LYS A 25 1.10 -2.87 13.74
CA LYS A 25 -0.12 -2.19 13.25
C LYS A 25 -0.68 -1.20 14.27
N SER A 26 -0.68 -1.58 15.55
CA SER A 26 -1.13 -0.73 16.67
C SER A 26 -0.24 0.50 16.84
N GLU A 27 1.09 0.34 16.81
CA GLU A 27 2.04 1.46 16.91
C GLU A 27 1.94 2.38 15.70
N LEU A 28 1.77 1.85 14.48
CA LEU A 28 1.51 2.67 13.29
C LEU A 28 0.21 3.49 13.44
N ALA A 29 -0.87 2.87 13.90
CA ALA A 29 -2.14 3.57 14.13
C ALA A 29 -2.03 4.61 15.25
N LYS A 30 -1.26 4.32 16.30
CA LYS A 30 -0.97 5.26 17.39
C LYS A 30 -0.13 6.44 16.90
N ALA A 31 0.91 6.19 16.11
CA ALA A 31 1.73 7.22 15.49
C ALA A 31 0.89 8.07 14.51
N ALA A 32 -0.02 7.48 13.74
CA ALA A 32 -0.94 8.22 12.88
C ALA A 32 -1.91 9.12 13.68
N ARG A 33 -2.40 8.65 14.84
CA ARG A 33 -3.25 9.45 15.74
C ARG A 33 -2.48 10.57 16.46
N LEU A 34 -1.21 10.36 16.75
CA LEU A 34 -0.30 11.35 17.35
C LEU A 34 0.33 12.27 16.30
N SER A 35 0.19 11.95 15.02
CA SER A 35 0.63 12.80 13.94
C SER A 35 -0.29 14.00 13.89
N ASP A 36 0.26 15.19 14.10
CA ASP A 36 -0.44 16.47 13.93
C ASP A 36 -0.94 16.68 12.48
N LYS A 37 -0.64 15.77 11.55
CA LYS A 37 -0.76 16.03 10.11
C LYS A 37 -2.06 15.61 9.44
N ASP A 38 -2.98 14.89 10.07
CA ASP A 38 -4.02 14.16 9.30
C ASP A 38 -5.49 14.53 9.57
N GLY A 39 -5.77 15.69 10.17
CA GLY A 39 -7.15 16.21 10.22
C GLY A 39 -7.30 17.54 10.95
N SER A 40 -8.21 18.39 10.47
CA SER A 40 -8.68 19.57 11.21
C SER A 40 -9.49 19.10 12.42
N LEU A 41 -9.17 19.59 13.63
CA LEU A 41 -9.94 19.25 14.83
C LEU A 41 -11.40 19.75 14.71
N HIS A 42 -12.34 18.83 14.50
CA HIS A 42 -13.77 19.15 14.48
C HIS A 42 -14.39 18.97 15.89
N THR A 43 -15.23 19.92 16.32
CA THR A 43 -16.02 19.79 17.58
C THR A 43 -17.26 18.92 17.39
N GLY A 44 -17.51 18.42 16.18
CA GLY A 44 -18.69 17.64 15.85
C GLY A 44 -18.78 16.26 16.52
N GLY A 45 -17.70 15.76 17.13
CA GLY A 45 -17.64 14.44 17.76
C GLY A 45 -17.90 13.30 16.77
N SER A 46 -18.42 12.16 17.25
CA SER A 46 -18.75 10.97 16.45
C SER A 46 -20.07 11.07 15.69
N ILE A 47 -20.49 12.28 15.32
CA ILE A 47 -21.72 12.55 14.57
C ILE A 47 -21.34 12.94 13.14
N SER A 48 -22.01 12.35 12.15
CA SER A 48 -21.71 12.64 10.75
C SER A 48 -22.02 14.10 10.37
N MET A 49 -21.28 14.65 9.42
CA MET A 49 -21.52 16.00 8.88
C MET A 49 -22.94 16.17 8.35
N GLY A 50 -23.53 15.12 7.76
CA GLY A 50 -24.93 15.15 7.30
C GLY A 50 -25.95 15.18 8.44
N ALA A 51 -25.63 14.63 9.61
CA ALA A 51 -26.47 14.76 10.80
C ALA A 51 -26.34 16.16 11.41
N HIS A 52 -25.14 16.74 11.45
CA HIS A 52 -24.94 18.15 11.82
C HIS A 52 -25.70 19.10 10.89
N ARG A 53 -25.64 18.88 9.57
CA ARG A 53 -26.42 19.64 8.57
C ARG A 53 -27.92 19.62 8.87
N ARG A 54 -28.51 18.43 9.06
CA ARG A 54 -29.94 18.30 9.37
C ARG A 54 -30.35 19.01 10.68
N ARG A 55 -29.49 18.98 11.70
CA ARG A 55 -29.73 19.73 12.95
C ARG A 55 -29.68 21.23 12.72
N LEU A 56 -28.73 21.69 11.93
CA LEU A 56 -28.56 23.10 11.59
C LEU A 56 -29.74 23.61 10.75
N GLU A 57 -30.16 22.86 9.73
CA GLU A 57 -31.35 23.16 8.92
C GLU A 57 -32.61 23.29 9.76
N LYS A 58 -32.80 22.40 10.74
CA LYS A 58 -33.94 22.48 11.67
C LYS A 58 -33.87 23.74 12.53
N SER A 59 -32.68 24.16 12.95
CA SER A 59 -32.49 25.39 13.75
C SER A 59 -32.68 26.67 12.93
N LEU A 60 -32.23 26.67 11.67
CA LEU A 60 -32.30 27.82 10.75
C LEU A 60 -33.65 27.88 10.01
N LYS A 61 -34.44 26.80 10.04
CA LYS A 61 -35.69 26.62 9.27
C LYS A 61 -35.52 26.86 7.76
N ARG A 62 -34.30 26.67 7.26
CA ARG A 62 -33.93 26.75 5.83
C ARG A 62 -32.80 25.76 5.54
N PRO A 63 -32.56 25.40 4.26
CA PRO A 63 -31.37 24.67 3.89
C PRO A 63 -30.10 25.37 4.40
N ALA A 64 -29.22 24.61 5.03
CA ALA A 64 -27.95 25.11 5.54
C ALA A 64 -26.90 25.00 4.44
N THR A 65 -26.13 26.06 4.22
CA THR A 65 -25.04 26.01 3.23
C THR A 65 -23.88 25.18 3.77
N GLN A 66 -23.02 24.70 2.87
CA GLN A 66 -21.85 23.91 3.27
C GLN A 66 -20.94 24.69 4.22
N ASP A 67 -20.80 25.99 3.99
CA ASP A 67 -20.01 26.92 4.80
C ASP A 67 -20.56 27.02 6.23
N GLU A 68 -21.88 27.17 6.38
CA GLU A 68 -22.54 27.25 7.68
C GLU A 68 -22.37 25.96 8.50
N VAL A 69 -22.43 24.80 7.83
CA VAL A 69 -22.20 23.50 8.48
C VAL A 69 -20.74 23.37 8.89
N PHE A 70 -19.81 23.87 8.07
CA PHE A 70 -18.38 23.85 8.38
C PHE A 70 -18.06 24.75 9.57
N GLU A 71 -18.52 26.01 9.57
CA GLU A 71 -18.38 26.94 10.69
C GLU A 71 -18.98 26.36 11.98
N TYR A 72 -20.20 25.79 11.90
CA TYR A 72 -20.87 25.18 13.05
C TYR A 72 -20.06 24.04 13.69
N THR A 73 -19.30 23.29 12.89
CA THR A 73 -18.54 22.12 13.34
C THR A 73 -17.07 22.41 13.67
N HIS A 74 -16.51 23.53 13.17
CA HIS A 74 -15.09 23.88 13.27
C HIS A 74 -14.83 25.19 14.04
N MET A 75 -15.87 25.88 14.50
CA MET A 75 -15.74 27.04 15.39
C MET A 75 -16.20 26.73 16.81
N LYS A 76 -15.45 27.24 17.79
CA LYS A 76 -15.86 27.20 19.21
C LYS A 76 -16.71 28.42 19.51
N LYS A 77 -17.88 28.21 20.12
CA LYS A 77 -18.62 29.30 20.77
C LYS A 77 -17.92 29.67 22.07
N LEU A 78 -17.40 30.90 22.17
CA LEU A 78 -16.91 31.42 23.45
C LEU A 78 -18.09 31.63 24.41
N LYS A 79 -17.83 31.53 25.72
CA LYS A 79 -18.85 31.64 26.79
C LYS A 79 -19.71 32.91 26.71
N ASN A 80 -19.26 33.93 25.98
CA ASN A 80 -19.92 35.23 25.89
C ASN A 80 -20.88 35.34 24.69
N GLY A 81 -21.10 34.27 23.92
CA GLY A 81 -22.13 34.21 22.87
C GLY A 81 -21.86 35.02 21.59
N THR A 82 -20.98 36.02 21.64
CA THR A 82 -20.80 37.00 20.55
C THR A 82 -19.58 36.76 19.65
N LYS A 83 -18.63 35.89 20.05
CA LYS A 83 -17.40 35.65 19.26
C LYS A 83 -17.17 34.16 19.05
N THR A 84 -17.13 33.76 17.79
CA THR A 84 -16.68 32.43 17.34
C THR A 84 -15.20 32.55 16.96
N THR A 85 -14.38 31.61 17.43
CA THR A 85 -12.98 31.49 17.05
C THR A 85 -12.75 30.08 16.53
N TRP A 86 -11.96 29.94 15.48
CA TRP A 86 -11.53 28.64 14.98
C TRP A 86 -10.91 27.83 16.11
N ILE A 87 -11.29 26.55 16.19
CA ILE A 87 -10.76 25.64 17.22
C ILE A 87 -9.25 25.47 17.03
N GLU A 88 -8.81 25.55 15.78
CA GLU A 88 -7.42 25.40 15.37
C GLU A 88 -7.12 26.41 14.24
N PRO A 89 -5.99 27.14 14.28
CA PRO A 89 -5.57 28.04 13.19
C PRO A 89 -5.51 27.35 11.83
N ARG A 90 -5.24 26.04 11.81
CA ARG A 90 -5.21 25.22 10.60
C ARG A 90 -6.57 25.00 9.96
N ALA A 91 -7.66 25.04 10.73
CA ALA A 91 -9.03 24.97 10.22
C ALA A 91 -9.33 26.20 9.36
N ASP A 92 -8.89 27.37 9.81
CA ASP A 92 -8.96 28.64 9.08
C ASP A 92 -8.17 28.56 7.77
N THR A 93 -6.90 28.13 7.85
CA THR A 93 -6.03 28.02 6.67
C THR A 93 -6.56 27.02 5.64
N THR A 94 -7.09 25.88 6.11
CA THR A 94 -7.64 24.83 5.23
C THR A 94 -8.93 25.29 4.56
N TYR A 95 -9.77 26.01 5.30
CA TYR A 95 -11.00 26.61 4.77
C TYR A 95 -10.69 27.65 3.70
N GLU A 96 -9.80 28.59 3.98
CA GLU A 96 -9.39 29.63 3.02
C GLU A 96 -8.74 29.01 1.77
N ASN A 97 -7.83 28.03 1.93
CA ASN A 97 -7.22 27.34 0.81
C ASN A 97 -8.24 26.58 -0.05
N PHE A 98 -9.20 25.90 0.57
CA PHE A 98 -10.28 25.21 -0.13
C PHE A 98 -11.14 26.21 -0.91
N MET A 99 -11.49 27.35 -0.31
CA MET A 99 -12.30 28.38 -0.96
C MET A 99 -11.55 29.04 -2.12
N ASP A 100 -10.27 29.35 -1.96
CA ASP A 100 -9.43 29.90 -3.03
C ASP A 100 -9.29 28.94 -4.21
N LEU A 101 -9.10 27.64 -3.93
CA LEU A 101 -9.07 26.60 -4.97
C LEU A 101 -10.41 26.46 -5.67
N TRP A 102 -11.51 26.49 -4.93
CA TRP A 102 -12.86 26.41 -5.49
C TRP A 102 -13.16 27.61 -6.39
N ILE A 103 -12.82 28.82 -5.96
CA ILE A 103 -12.98 30.04 -6.75
C ILE A 103 -12.17 29.96 -8.04
N LYS A 104 -10.91 29.50 -7.97
CA LYS A 104 -10.07 29.31 -9.17
C LYS A 104 -10.68 28.28 -10.12
N ALA A 105 -11.11 27.12 -9.61
CA ALA A 105 -11.72 26.07 -10.41
C ALA A 105 -13.06 26.49 -11.04
N ALA A 106 -13.84 27.31 -10.34
CA ALA A 106 -15.12 27.85 -10.82
C ALA A 106 -14.98 29.01 -11.83
N GLY A 107 -13.76 29.36 -12.24
CA GLY A 107 -13.49 30.43 -13.20
C GLY A 107 -13.45 31.83 -12.59
N GLY A 108 -13.24 31.94 -11.28
CA GLY A 108 -13.17 33.20 -10.55
C GLY A 108 -14.54 33.77 -10.16
N VAL A 109 -14.51 35.01 -9.68
CA VAL A 109 -15.73 35.74 -9.29
C VAL A 109 -16.27 36.50 -10.50
N HIS A 110 -17.50 36.20 -10.92
CA HIS A 110 -18.17 36.88 -12.02
C HIS A 110 -19.39 37.65 -11.52
N LYS A 111 -19.45 38.97 -11.77
CA LYS A 111 -20.49 39.88 -11.24
C LYS A 111 -20.70 39.74 -9.72
N GLY A 112 -19.61 39.58 -8.97
CA GLY A 112 -19.63 39.42 -7.51
C GLY A 112 -20.13 38.06 -7.01
N ARG A 113 -20.26 37.05 -7.89
CA ARG A 113 -20.77 35.71 -7.56
C ARG A 113 -19.80 34.62 -8.03
N VAL A 114 -19.80 33.49 -7.35
CA VAL A 114 -19.01 32.28 -7.70
C VAL A 114 -19.98 31.14 -7.99
N TYR A 115 -19.76 30.43 -9.09
CA TYR A 115 -20.61 29.28 -9.45
C TYR A 115 -20.54 28.17 -8.38
N GLY A 116 -21.69 27.59 -8.04
CA GLY A 116 -21.81 26.53 -7.04
C GLY A 116 -21.81 27.00 -5.57
N LEU A 117 -21.51 28.28 -5.29
CA LEU A 117 -21.40 28.81 -3.92
C LEU A 117 -22.65 29.63 -3.47
N GLY A 118 -23.65 29.76 -4.36
CA GLY A 118 -24.92 30.41 -4.06
C GLY A 118 -24.88 31.95 -4.00
N SER A 119 -26.05 32.58 -3.81
CA SER A 119 -26.18 34.05 -3.73
C SER A 119 -25.68 34.66 -2.43
N GLU A 120 -25.57 33.85 -1.37
CA GLU A 120 -25.28 34.30 -0.01
C GLU A 120 -23.79 34.32 0.31
N PHE A 121 -22.94 33.88 -0.61
CA PHE A 121 -21.51 34.08 -0.54
C PHE A 121 -21.20 35.57 -0.70
N SER A 122 -21.27 36.30 0.41
CA SER A 122 -20.83 37.68 0.47
C SER A 122 -19.34 37.70 0.74
N SER A 123 -18.56 38.17 -0.24
CA SER A 123 -17.16 38.56 -0.05
C SER A 123 -16.95 39.51 1.15
N SER A 124 -18.03 40.11 1.68
CA SER A 124 -18.06 40.98 2.85
C SER A 124 -17.96 40.22 4.19
N ARG A 125 -18.24 38.90 4.24
CA ARG A 125 -18.04 38.08 5.46
C ARG A 125 -16.56 37.86 5.81
N ARG A 126 -15.63 38.28 4.94
CA ARG A 126 -14.18 38.35 5.24
C ARG A 126 -13.81 39.48 6.21
N SER A 127 -14.76 40.32 6.63
CA SER A 127 -14.56 41.40 7.60
C SER A 127 -14.89 41.02 9.04
N PHE A 128 -14.42 39.86 9.53
CA PHE A 128 -14.35 39.61 10.97
C PHE A 128 -12.89 39.52 11.40
N GLY A 129 -12.32 40.67 11.76
CA GLY A 129 -11.01 40.77 12.40
C GLY A 129 -9.88 41.26 11.50
N SER A 130 -10.09 42.33 10.75
CA SER A 130 -8.98 43.15 10.24
C SER A 130 -8.39 43.95 11.41
N GLY A 131 -7.59 43.28 12.23
CA GLY A 131 -6.68 43.88 13.20
C GLY A 131 -5.28 43.48 12.79
N GLY A 132 -4.52 44.44 12.26
CA GLY A 132 -3.21 44.19 11.66
C GLY A 132 -2.28 43.39 12.56
N SER A 133 -1.67 42.36 11.99
CA SER A 133 -0.33 41.93 12.36
C SER A 133 0.38 41.43 11.12
N SER A 134 1.51 42.07 10.89
CA SER A 134 2.48 41.85 9.85
C SER A 134 2.83 40.37 9.69
N SER A 135 2.93 39.95 8.43
CA SER A 135 3.79 38.88 7.92
C SER A 135 4.19 37.76 8.88
N SER A 136 3.40 36.69 8.87
CA SER A 136 3.92 35.32 8.89
C SER A 136 2.95 34.44 8.09
N ARG A 137 2.79 34.82 6.82
CA ARG A 137 2.22 33.92 5.81
C ARG A 137 3.22 32.77 5.73
N SER A 138 2.85 31.56 6.13
CA SER A 138 3.54 30.37 5.64
C SER A 138 3.18 30.22 4.16
N SER A 139 3.63 31.17 3.36
CA SER A 139 3.76 31.06 1.93
C SER A 139 4.73 29.90 1.75
N ILE A 140 4.23 28.74 1.30
CA ILE A 140 5.11 27.75 0.68
C ILE A 140 5.91 28.57 -0.33
N ASN A 141 7.21 28.69 -0.09
CA ASN A 141 8.07 29.54 -0.88
C ASN A 141 7.93 29.08 -2.34
N GLN A 142 7.84 30.00 -3.31
CA GLN A 142 7.77 29.66 -4.74
C GLN A 142 8.82 28.59 -5.09
N ASP A 143 10.01 28.73 -4.51
CA ASP A 143 11.14 27.82 -4.61
C ASP A 143 10.87 26.42 -4.03
N GLU A 144 10.11 26.31 -2.94
CA GLU A 144 9.70 25.02 -2.35
C GLU A 144 8.68 24.30 -3.23
N PHE A 145 7.75 25.03 -3.86
CA PHE A 145 6.79 24.46 -4.80
C PHE A 145 7.49 23.97 -6.07
N GLU A 146 8.43 24.75 -6.60
CA GLU A 146 9.25 24.34 -7.75
C GLU A 146 10.15 23.15 -7.42
N LEU A 147 10.74 23.11 -6.22
CA LEU A 147 11.53 21.98 -5.75
C LEU A 147 10.68 20.71 -5.62
N LEU A 148 9.45 20.82 -5.11
CA LEU A 148 8.52 19.70 -5.00
C LEU A 148 8.16 19.15 -6.39
N ASN A 149 7.87 20.02 -7.36
CA ASN A 149 7.57 19.60 -8.73
C ASN A 149 8.76 18.88 -9.39
N ARG A 150 10.00 19.33 -9.15
CA ARG A 150 11.21 18.62 -9.61
C ARG A 150 11.34 17.25 -8.97
N ARG A 151 11.12 17.13 -7.65
CA ARG A 151 11.13 15.84 -6.95
C ARG A 151 10.05 14.88 -7.48
N ILE A 152 8.86 15.39 -7.81
CA ILE A 152 7.80 14.57 -8.41
C ILE A 152 8.26 14.03 -9.77
N ALA A 153 8.90 14.85 -10.61
CA ALA A 153 9.43 14.41 -11.89
C ALA A 153 10.53 13.35 -11.72
N GLU A 154 11.47 13.54 -10.79
CA GLU A 154 12.51 12.56 -10.45
C GLU A 154 11.92 11.22 -9.99
N ILE A 155 10.89 11.27 -9.14
CA ILE A 155 10.20 10.07 -8.67
C ILE A 155 9.54 9.33 -9.85
N ILE A 156 8.88 10.03 -10.77
CA ILE A 156 8.24 9.43 -11.95
C ILE A 156 9.28 8.70 -12.81
N GLU A 157 10.43 9.33 -13.06
CA GLU A 157 11.52 8.73 -13.83
C GLU A 157 12.13 7.51 -13.12
N LEU A 158 12.33 7.57 -11.81
CA LEU A 158 12.81 6.42 -11.03
C LEU A 158 11.85 5.23 -11.12
N TYR A 159 10.54 5.46 -11.03
CA TYR A 159 9.55 4.39 -11.20
C TYR A 159 9.55 3.81 -12.62
N ALA A 160 9.79 4.61 -13.65
CA ALA A 160 9.92 4.14 -15.02
C ALA A 160 11.18 3.26 -15.20
N GLN A 161 12.31 3.68 -14.63
CA GLN A 161 13.55 2.91 -14.63
C GLN A 161 13.43 1.62 -13.82
N GLU A 162 12.81 1.64 -12.65
CA GLU A 162 12.61 0.44 -11.86
C GLU A 162 11.73 -0.58 -12.61
N ARG A 163 10.77 -0.10 -13.41
CA ARG A 163 9.97 -0.97 -14.28
C ARG A 163 10.83 -1.64 -15.35
N THR A 164 11.71 -0.91 -16.03
CA THR A 164 12.59 -1.50 -17.05
C THR A 164 13.61 -2.46 -16.47
N VAL A 165 14.18 -2.14 -15.29
CA VAL A 165 15.08 -3.06 -14.58
C VAL A 165 14.37 -4.37 -14.22
N ARG A 166 13.14 -4.30 -13.67
CA ARG A 166 12.37 -5.52 -13.37
C ARG A 166 12.05 -6.34 -14.62
N GLU A 167 11.74 -5.69 -15.73
CA GLU A 167 11.50 -6.35 -17.02
C GLU A 167 12.77 -7.05 -17.55
N GLU A 168 13.93 -6.39 -17.51
CA GLU A 168 15.21 -6.97 -17.95
C GLU A 168 15.68 -8.10 -17.01
N GLU A 169 15.48 -7.97 -15.70
CA GLU A 169 15.77 -9.06 -14.76
C GLU A 169 14.88 -10.28 -14.97
N ALA A 170 13.60 -10.06 -15.32
CA ALA A 170 12.68 -11.15 -15.65
C ALA A 170 13.14 -11.88 -16.93
N LYS A 171 13.52 -11.15 -17.97
CA LYS A 171 14.07 -11.73 -19.20
C LYS A 171 15.34 -12.53 -18.94
N ARG A 172 16.25 -12.03 -18.09
CA ARG A 172 17.48 -12.75 -17.71
C ARG A 172 17.16 -14.06 -17.00
N ARG A 173 16.19 -14.06 -16.09
CA ARG A 173 15.74 -15.29 -15.40
C ARG A 173 15.13 -16.30 -16.38
N GLU A 174 14.26 -15.83 -17.27
CA GLU A 174 13.64 -16.68 -18.30
C GLU A 174 14.69 -17.28 -19.26
N GLU A 175 15.70 -16.50 -19.64
CA GLU A 175 16.80 -16.98 -20.47
C GLU A 175 17.69 -18.02 -19.75
N GLU A 176 17.97 -17.80 -18.46
CA GLU A 176 18.68 -18.80 -17.64
C GLU A 176 17.88 -20.10 -17.51
N ASP A 177 16.58 -20.02 -17.27
CA ASP A 177 15.72 -21.21 -17.16
C ASP A 177 15.66 -21.97 -18.48
N ARG A 178 15.51 -21.26 -19.61
CA ARG A 178 15.61 -21.85 -20.95
C ARG A 178 16.96 -22.55 -21.17
N ARG A 179 18.06 -21.96 -20.71
CA ARG A 179 19.40 -22.57 -20.82
C ARG A 179 19.50 -23.84 -19.98
N ARG A 180 18.97 -23.84 -18.76
CA ARG A 180 18.93 -25.02 -17.88
C ARG A 180 18.09 -26.15 -18.48
N GLU A 181 16.95 -25.83 -19.08
CA GLU A 181 16.09 -26.80 -19.75
C GLU A 181 16.79 -27.44 -20.96
N GLU A 182 17.46 -26.64 -21.80
CA GLU A 182 18.22 -27.20 -22.94
C GLU A 182 19.40 -28.06 -22.48
N GLU A 183 20.07 -27.68 -21.38
CA GLU A 183 21.13 -28.49 -20.77
C GLU A 183 20.57 -29.83 -20.25
N MET A 184 19.43 -29.84 -19.57
CA MET A 184 18.75 -31.08 -19.17
C MET A 184 18.41 -31.94 -20.39
N ARG A 185 17.87 -31.34 -21.46
CA ARG A 185 17.53 -32.05 -22.69
C ARG A 185 18.75 -32.71 -23.34
N GLN A 186 19.89 -32.03 -23.34
CA GLN A 186 21.14 -32.58 -23.86
C GLN A 186 21.67 -33.71 -22.98
N ASN A 187 21.58 -33.57 -21.66
CA ASN A 187 21.97 -34.61 -20.72
C ASN A 187 21.09 -35.87 -20.87
N ASP A 188 19.77 -35.71 -20.98
CA ASP A 188 18.84 -36.81 -21.22
C ASP A 188 19.15 -37.52 -22.56
N ALA A 189 19.46 -36.76 -23.61
CA ALA A 189 19.86 -37.32 -24.89
C ALA A 189 21.20 -38.09 -24.81
N ALA A 190 22.17 -37.59 -24.04
CA ALA A 190 23.44 -38.27 -23.81
C ALA A 190 23.23 -39.57 -23.01
N PHE A 191 22.40 -39.53 -21.96
CA PHE A 191 22.04 -40.69 -21.17
C PHE A 191 21.35 -41.77 -22.02
N ALA A 192 20.43 -41.37 -22.90
CA ALA A 192 19.75 -42.29 -23.81
C ALA A 192 20.74 -42.99 -24.76
N ARG A 193 21.77 -42.28 -25.27
CA ARG A 193 22.82 -42.87 -26.10
C ARG A 193 23.65 -43.91 -25.34
N VAL A 194 24.13 -43.57 -24.15
CA VAL A 194 24.91 -44.49 -23.30
C VAL A 194 24.09 -45.73 -22.95
N THR A 195 22.81 -45.53 -22.64
CA THR A 195 21.89 -46.66 -22.36
C THR A 195 21.76 -47.57 -23.58
N GLY A 196 21.64 -47.00 -24.78
CA GLY A 196 21.63 -47.76 -26.04
C GLY A 196 22.92 -48.54 -26.27
N ASP A 197 24.09 -47.92 -26.04
CA ASP A 197 25.39 -48.57 -26.17
C ASP A 197 25.56 -49.73 -25.18
N VAL A 198 25.13 -49.56 -23.93
CA VAL A 198 25.15 -50.60 -22.90
C VAL A 198 24.29 -51.79 -23.30
N GLU A 199 23.07 -51.56 -23.77
CA GLU A 199 22.20 -52.66 -24.23
C GLU A 199 22.77 -53.33 -25.48
N SER A 200 23.38 -52.57 -26.41
CA SER A 200 24.10 -53.15 -27.56
C SER A 200 25.24 -54.06 -27.13
N LEU A 201 26.13 -53.60 -26.25
CA LEU A 201 27.24 -54.40 -25.71
C LEU A 201 26.74 -55.65 -24.99
N LYS A 202 25.64 -55.54 -24.23
CA LYS A 202 25.01 -56.66 -23.55
C LYS A 202 24.49 -57.70 -24.54
N THR A 203 23.88 -57.29 -25.66
CA THR A 203 23.45 -58.22 -26.70
C THR A 203 24.62 -58.89 -27.41
N GLN A 204 25.71 -58.16 -27.68
CA GLN A 204 26.94 -58.71 -28.25
C GLN A 204 27.60 -59.73 -27.31
N LEU A 205 27.66 -59.45 -26.01
CA LEU A 205 28.20 -60.38 -25.02
C LEU A 205 27.36 -61.67 -24.97
N ASN A 206 26.03 -61.54 -24.95
CA ASN A 206 25.12 -62.69 -24.95
C ASN A 206 25.27 -63.57 -26.19
N SER A 207 25.45 -62.97 -27.37
CA SER A 207 25.67 -63.74 -28.60
C SER A 207 27.02 -64.47 -28.62
N LEU A 208 28.09 -63.85 -28.10
CA LEU A 208 29.40 -64.49 -27.95
C LEU A 208 29.40 -65.65 -26.94
N LEU A 209 28.63 -65.52 -25.85
CA LEU A 209 28.43 -66.61 -24.89
C LEU A 209 27.66 -67.79 -25.53
N ALA A 210 26.66 -67.49 -26.36
CA ALA A 210 25.87 -68.51 -27.06
C ALA A 210 26.64 -69.21 -28.19
N SER A 211 27.61 -68.54 -28.83
CA SER A 211 28.43 -69.11 -29.90
C SER A 211 29.59 -69.99 -29.40
N GLY A 212 29.81 -70.07 -28.08
CA GLY A 212 30.87 -70.88 -27.47
C GLY A 212 32.27 -70.29 -27.64
N ALA A 213 32.39 -69.01 -27.98
CA ALA A 213 33.67 -68.33 -28.17
C ALA A 213 34.49 -68.20 -26.85
N PHE A 214 33.85 -68.37 -25.70
CA PHE A 214 34.49 -68.36 -24.38
C PHE A 214 34.34 -69.72 -23.67
N SER A 215 35.46 -70.40 -23.43
CA SER A 215 35.51 -71.60 -22.60
C SER A 215 35.40 -71.22 -21.13
N LEU A 216 34.22 -71.35 -20.52
CA LEU A 216 34.05 -71.19 -19.07
C LEU A 216 34.90 -72.25 -18.33
N PRO A 217 35.80 -71.87 -17.40
CA PRO A 217 36.57 -72.84 -16.65
C PRO A 217 35.64 -73.65 -15.75
N ARG A 218 35.46 -74.93 -16.08
CA ARG A 218 34.67 -75.88 -15.29
C ARG A 218 35.36 -76.04 -13.93
N SER A 219 34.67 -75.66 -12.85
CA SER A 219 35.19 -75.83 -11.49
C SER A 219 35.55 -77.31 -11.23
N PRO A 220 36.67 -77.60 -10.53
CA PRO A 220 37.09 -78.98 -10.29
C PRO A 220 36.02 -79.71 -9.46
N SER A 221 35.61 -80.90 -9.90
CA SER A 221 34.68 -81.73 -9.14
C SER A 221 35.30 -82.09 -7.78
N ARG A 222 34.61 -81.76 -6.69
CA ARG A 222 34.97 -82.13 -5.33
C ARG A 222 34.95 -83.66 -5.19
N SER A 223 36.09 -84.31 -5.32
CA SER A 223 36.21 -85.76 -5.05
C SER A 223 36.09 -85.99 -3.54
N ASN A 224 35.05 -86.71 -3.12
CA ASN A 224 34.95 -87.21 -1.75
C ASN A 224 36.08 -88.22 -1.51
N LYS A 225 37.06 -87.85 -0.68
CA LYS A 225 37.99 -88.82 -0.08
C LYS A 225 37.29 -89.47 1.11
N THR A 226 36.91 -90.73 0.95
CA THR A 226 36.69 -91.67 2.05
C THR A 226 37.99 -91.83 2.83
N LYS A 227 37.94 -91.60 4.15
CA LYS A 227 39.02 -91.96 5.10
C LYS A 227 38.67 -93.33 5.68
N GLU A 228 39.58 -94.28 5.52
CA GLU A 228 39.79 -95.38 6.47
C GLU A 228 40.53 -94.86 7.71
#